data_AF-A0A1C7LV18-F1
#
_entry.id   AF-A0A1C7LV18-F1
#
_cell.length_a   1.000
_cell.length_b   1.000
_cell.length_c   1.000
_cell.angle_alpha   90.00
_cell.angle_beta   90.00
_cell.angle_gamma   90.00
#
_symmetry.space_group_name_H-M   'P 1'
#
loop_
_entity.id
_entity.type
_entity.pdbx_description
1 polymer ?
#
loop_
_entity_poly.entity_id
_entity_poly.type
_entity_poly.pdbx_seq_one_letter_code
_entity_poly.pdbx_strand_id
1 'polypeptide(L)'
;MQHYHPLQLNPDTGEPFLRLPSPRENIIITPPRMSDALSIVSILNDPPVCRWLDSPPDTDAILQELELASKEDPEGPPRLMNACPVRMIREVKDDGSEVYLGELTLDRCGYPDVRDWQERERLCRENAEKRPETPGLFGVGETISQLLTMVKGS
;
A
#
# COMPACT_ATOMS: atom_id res chain seq x y z
N MET A 1 -5.63 -14.66 -17.74
CA MET A 1 -4.64 -13.67 -17.23
C MET A 1 -4.97 -13.41 -15.77
N GLN A 2 -4.02 -13.58 -14.86
CA GLN A 2 -4.31 -13.54 -13.42
C GLN A 2 -4.76 -12.14 -12.95
N HIS A 3 -5.79 -12.08 -12.11
CA HIS A 3 -6.30 -10.87 -11.42
C HIS A 3 -5.23 -10.07 -10.67
N TYR A 4 -4.09 -10.67 -10.42
CA TYR A 4 -2.99 -10.08 -9.66
C TYR A 4 -2.22 -9.01 -10.43
N HIS A 5 -2.32 -8.89 -11.76
CA HIS A 5 -1.54 -7.89 -12.50
C HIS A 5 -1.77 -6.46 -11.95
N PRO A 6 -0.71 -5.68 -11.62
CA PRO A 6 0.72 -5.89 -11.93
C PRO A 6 1.54 -6.64 -10.86
N LEU A 7 0.90 -7.16 -9.82
CA LEU A 7 1.52 -7.94 -8.75
C LEU A 7 2.01 -9.30 -9.25
N GLN A 8 3.13 -9.72 -8.68
CA GLN A 8 3.73 -11.04 -8.82
C GLN A 8 3.35 -11.89 -7.61
N LEU A 9 3.33 -13.20 -7.73
CA LEU A 9 3.11 -14.11 -6.60
C LEU A 9 4.44 -14.70 -6.13
N ASN A 10 4.71 -14.66 -4.83
CA ASN A 10 5.85 -15.34 -4.26
C ASN A 10 5.59 -16.86 -4.34
N PRO A 11 6.48 -17.66 -4.97
CA PRO A 11 6.24 -19.09 -5.17
C PRO A 11 6.27 -19.90 -3.87
N ASP A 12 6.98 -19.43 -2.85
CA ASP A 12 7.14 -20.14 -1.57
C ASP A 12 6.00 -19.81 -0.61
N THR A 13 5.56 -18.56 -0.58
CA THR A 13 4.53 -18.09 0.37
C THR A 13 3.14 -17.92 -0.26
N GLY A 14 3.05 -17.82 -1.59
CA GLY A 14 1.84 -17.46 -2.31
C GLY A 14 1.44 -15.98 -2.19
N GLU A 15 2.21 -15.16 -1.48
CA GLU A 15 1.87 -13.76 -1.23
C GLU A 15 2.00 -12.91 -2.50
N PRO A 16 1.04 -12.02 -2.79
CA PRO A 16 1.19 -11.05 -3.87
C PRO A 16 2.18 -9.95 -3.49
N PHE A 17 3.08 -9.57 -4.39
CA PHE A 17 4.03 -8.49 -4.18
C PHE A 17 4.24 -7.66 -5.44
N LEU A 18 4.62 -6.39 -5.27
CA LEU A 18 5.07 -5.53 -6.36
C LEU A 18 6.60 -5.40 -6.31
N ARG A 19 7.29 -5.64 -7.43
CA ARG A 19 8.74 -5.38 -7.53
C ARG A 19 8.97 -4.04 -8.21
N LEU A 20 9.87 -3.22 -7.67
CA LEU A 20 10.25 -1.98 -8.34
C LEU A 20 11.03 -2.28 -9.63
N PRO A 21 10.89 -1.43 -10.67
CA PRO A 21 11.66 -1.59 -11.89
C PRO A 21 13.13 -1.26 -11.67
N SER A 22 13.95 -1.59 -12.68
CA SER A 22 15.36 -1.23 -12.72
C SER A 22 15.61 0.25 -12.41
N PRO A 23 16.64 0.60 -11.60
CA PRO A 23 17.69 -0.25 -11.03
C PRO A 23 17.43 -0.73 -9.58
N ARG A 24 16.17 -0.74 -9.13
CA ARG A 24 15.81 -1.04 -7.73
C ARG A 24 15.06 -2.36 -7.61
N GLU A 25 15.42 -3.35 -8.43
CA GLU A 25 14.77 -4.66 -8.45
C GLU A 25 14.89 -5.40 -7.12
N ASN A 26 15.83 -5.01 -6.26
CA ASN A 26 15.97 -5.51 -4.89
C ASN A 26 14.88 -4.98 -3.94
N ILE A 27 14.08 -3.98 -4.33
CA ILE A 27 12.99 -3.46 -3.50
C ILE A 27 11.66 -4.04 -3.95
N ILE A 28 10.91 -4.60 -2.98
CA ILE A 28 9.57 -5.12 -3.17
C ILE A 28 8.58 -4.46 -2.21
N ILE A 29 7.30 -4.48 -2.58
CA ILE A 29 6.18 -4.05 -1.75
C ILE A 29 5.30 -5.26 -1.49
N THR A 30 5.15 -5.65 -0.23
CA THR A 30 4.42 -6.86 0.19
C THR A 30 3.19 -6.52 1.03
N PRO A 31 2.33 -7.50 1.33
CA PRO A 31 1.29 -7.36 2.33
C PRO A 31 1.91 -7.17 3.74
N PRO A 32 1.15 -6.63 4.70
CA PRO A 32 1.53 -6.60 6.11
C PRO A 32 1.74 -8.00 6.67
N ARG A 33 2.79 -8.20 7.48
CA ARG A 33 3.00 -9.42 8.27
C ARG A 33 2.89 -9.10 9.75
N MET A 34 2.46 -10.07 10.55
CA MET A 34 2.36 -9.89 12.02
C MET A 34 3.73 -9.56 12.66
N SER A 35 4.82 -10.04 12.06
CA SER A 35 6.19 -9.71 12.47
C SER A 35 6.51 -8.22 12.38
N ASP A 36 5.79 -7.47 11.55
CA ASP A 36 6.04 -6.05 11.31
C ASP A 36 5.34 -5.17 12.36
N ALA A 37 4.44 -5.73 13.17
CA ALA A 37 3.54 -4.97 14.05
C ALA A 37 4.27 -3.98 14.97
N LEU A 38 5.38 -4.37 15.59
CA LEU A 38 6.14 -3.48 16.48
C LEU A 38 6.80 -2.31 15.72
N SER A 39 7.30 -2.57 14.51
CA SER A 39 7.90 -1.55 13.64
C SER A 39 6.82 -0.58 13.15
N ILE A 40 5.67 -1.10 12.73
CA ILE A 40 4.51 -0.31 12.29
C ILE A 40 4.04 0.59 13.44
N VAL A 41 3.81 0.04 14.63
CA VAL A 41 3.37 0.82 15.80
C VAL A 41 4.38 1.93 16.12
N SER A 42 5.68 1.67 15.98
CA SER A 42 6.70 2.69 16.22
C SER A 42 6.61 3.83 15.18
N ILE A 43 6.42 3.50 13.90
CA ILE A 43 6.27 4.47 12.81
C ILE A 43 4.96 5.26 12.95
N LEU A 44 3.85 4.59 13.23
CA LEU A 44 2.53 5.21 13.38
C LEU A 44 2.41 6.02 14.68
N ASN A 45 3.40 5.99 15.58
CA ASN A 45 3.50 6.88 16.75
C ASN A 45 4.51 8.03 16.54
N ASP A 46 5.21 8.09 15.41
CA ASP A 46 6.12 9.18 15.07
C ASP A 46 5.30 10.46 14.77
N PRO A 47 5.44 11.57 15.53
CA PRO A 47 4.55 12.74 15.38
C PRO A 47 4.47 13.35 13.96
N PRO A 48 5.59 13.47 13.21
CA PRO A 48 5.59 13.74 11.77
C PRO A 48 4.68 12.85 10.93
N VAL A 49 4.51 11.58 11.30
CA VAL A 49 3.71 10.57 10.58
C VAL A 49 2.26 10.59 11.07
N CYS A 50 2.03 10.54 12.39
CA CYS A 50 0.69 10.43 12.99
C CYS A 50 -0.29 11.48 12.45
N ARG A 51 0.21 12.70 12.22
CA ARG A 51 -0.63 13.81 11.75
C ARG A 51 -1.25 13.58 10.37
N TRP A 52 -0.72 12.64 9.60
CA TRP A 52 -1.19 12.29 8.26
C TRP A 52 -2.03 11.01 8.25
N LEU A 53 -2.22 10.35 9.39
CA LEU A 53 -3.04 9.16 9.53
C LEU A 53 -4.49 9.57 9.83
N ASP A 54 -5.41 9.26 8.92
CA ASP A 54 -6.85 9.50 9.13
C ASP A 54 -7.54 8.27 9.76
N SER A 55 -7.06 7.07 9.43
CA SER A 55 -7.49 5.79 9.99
C SER A 55 -6.45 4.69 9.72
N PRO A 56 -6.44 3.60 10.50
CA PRO A 56 -5.64 2.43 10.17
C PRO A 56 -6.13 1.78 8.86
N PRO A 57 -5.25 1.46 7.91
CA PRO A 57 -5.65 0.79 6.67
C PRO A 57 -6.04 -0.68 6.90
N ASP A 58 -7.22 -1.09 6.41
CA ASP A 58 -7.74 -2.47 6.47
C ASP A 58 -7.31 -3.28 5.25
N THR A 59 -6.09 -3.84 5.30
CA THR A 59 -5.52 -4.60 4.17
C THR A 59 -6.01 -6.04 4.11
N ASP A 60 -6.48 -6.61 5.21
CA ASP A 60 -6.97 -8.00 5.25
C ASP A 60 -8.23 -8.16 4.41
N ALA A 61 -9.17 -7.20 4.51
CA ALA A 61 -10.38 -7.18 3.68
C ALA A 61 -10.06 -7.06 2.18
N ILE A 62 -9.05 -6.26 1.82
CA ILE A 62 -8.62 -6.04 0.42
C ILE A 62 -7.99 -7.31 -0.15
N LEU A 63 -7.14 -7.98 0.61
CA LEU A 63 -6.53 -9.25 0.22
C LEU A 63 -7.58 -10.33 0.01
N GLN A 64 -8.56 -10.42 0.91
CA GLN A 64 -9.66 -11.36 0.80
C GLN A 64 -10.52 -11.08 -0.45
N GLU A 65 -10.84 -9.81 -0.73
CA GLU A 65 -11.55 -9.43 -1.95
C GLU A 65 -10.78 -9.85 -3.22
N LEU A 66 -9.46 -9.62 -3.25
CA LEU A 66 -8.61 -10.01 -4.38
C LEU A 66 -8.57 -11.54 -4.57
N GLU A 67 -8.45 -12.28 -3.47
CA GLU A 67 -8.43 -13.75 -3.50
C GLU A 67 -9.77 -14.31 -3.99
N LEU A 68 -10.89 -13.76 -3.52
CA LEU A 68 -12.23 -14.15 -3.97
C LEU A 68 -12.42 -13.86 -5.46
N ALA A 69 -12.06 -12.66 -5.92
CA ALA A 69 -12.14 -12.31 -7.34
C ALA A 69 -11.30 -13.26 -8.20
N SER A 70 -10.11 -13.63 -7.74
CA SER A 70 -9.25 -14.60 -8.42
C SER A 70 -9.82 -16.01 -8.44
N LYS A 71 -10.63 -16.41 -7.46
CA LYS A 71 -11.28 -17.72 -7.40
C LYS A 71 -12.54 -17.78 -8.27
N GLU A 72 -13.32 -16.70 -8.30
CA GLU A 72 -14.59 -16.62 -9.04
C GLU A 72 -14.39 -16.61 -10.56
N ASP A 73 -13.36 -15.90 -11.06
CA ASP A 73 -13.09 -15.82 -12.50
C ASP A 73 -11.59 -15.85 -12.81
N PRO A 74 -10.89 -16.99 -12.68
CA PRO A 74 -9.42 -17.04 -12.76
C PRO A 74 -8.80 -16.48 -14.06
N GLU A 75 -9.55 -16.53 -15.16
CA GLU A 75 -9.13 -16.04 -16.48
C GLU A 75 -9.72 -14.67 -16.85
N GLY A 76 -10.51 -14.08 -15.95
CA GLY A 76 -11.13 -12.77 -16.10
C GLY A 76 -10.13 -11.62 -16.26
N PRO A 77 -10.60 -10.46 -16.72
CA PRO A 77 -9.78 -9.25 -16.74
C PRO A 77 -9.40 -8.82 -15.31
N PRO A 78 -8.25 -8.14 -15.11
CA PRO A 78 -7.86 -7.64 -13.79
C PRO A 78 -8.96 -6.81 -13.13
N ARG A 79 -9.26 -7.10 -11.86
CA ARG A 79 -10.25 -6.35 -11.09
C ARG A 79 -9.68 -5.01 -10.64
N LEU A 80 -10.44 -3.93 -10.84
CA LEU A 80 -10.14 -2.63 -10.27
C LEU A 80 -10.50 -2.63 -8.78
N MET A 81 -9.49 -2.43 -7.94
CA MET A 81 -9.64 -2.39 -6.49
C MET A 81 -9.76 -0.94 -6.01
N ASN A 82 -10.50 -0.74 -4.91
CA ASN A 82 -10.66 0.57 -4.27
C ASN A 82 -9.51 0.94 -3.32
N ALA A 83 -8.56 0.04 -3.12
CA ALA A 83 -7.42 0.20 -2.23
C ALA A 83 -6.27 -0.77 -2.61
N CYS A 84 -5.09 -0.58 -2.03
CA CYS A 84 -3.89 -1.34 -2.40
C CYS A 84 -3.66 -2.55 -1.47
N PRO A 85 -3.51 -3.78 -2.00
CA PRO A 85 -3.29 -4.99 -1.19
C PRO A 85 -1.86 -5.12 -0.64
N VAL A 86 -0.92 -4.28 -1.10
CA VAL A 86 0.50 -4.31 -0.71
C VAL A 86 0.92 -2.93 -0.24
N ARG A 87 1.68 -2.87 0.86
CA ARG A 87 2.11 -1.61 1.49
C ARG A 87 3.44 -1.66 2.21
N MET A 88 3.98 -2.84 2.51
CA MET A 88 5.25 -2.97 3.24
C MET A 88 6.42 -2.93 2.28
N ILE A 89 7.28 -1.92 2.41
CA ILE A 89 8.51 -1.79 1.63
C ILE A 89 9.56 -2.70 2.24
N ARG A 90 10.11 -3.60 1.42
CA ARG A 90 11.16 -4.55 1.81
C ARG A 90 12.31 -4.51 0.83
N GLU A 91 13.50 -4.80 1.33
CA GLU A 91 14.68 -5.08 0.51
C GLU A 91 14.97 -6.58 0.51
N VAL A 92 15.07 -7.15 -0.68
CA VAL A 92 15.53 -8.52 -0.92
C VAL A 92 17.05 -8.49 -0.96
N LYS A 93 17.69 -9.25 -0.07
CA LYS A 93 19.14 -9.44 0.00
C LYS A 93 19.62 -10.51 -0.98
N ASP A 94 20.94 -10.61 -1.17
CA ASP A 94 21.55 -11.57 -2.09
C ASP A 94 21.25 -13.05 -1.73
N ASP A 95 21.00 -13.33 -0.45
CA ASP A 95 20.59 -14.65 0.05
C ASP A 95 19.08 -14.93 -0.08
N GLY A 96 18.32 -13.98 -0.64
CA GLY A 96 16.87 -14.05 -0.79
C GLY A 96 16.09 -13.60 0.45
N SER A 97 16.75 -13.26 1.56
CA SER A 97 16.07 -12.76 2.75
C SER A 97 15.46 -11.38 2.53
N GLU A 98 14.33 -11.11 3.18
CA GLU A 98 13.58 -9.87 3.04
C GLU A 98 13.69 -9.02 4.31
N VAL A 99 14.28 -7.83 4.19
CA VAL A 99 14.42 -6.87 5.29
C VAL A 99 13.34 -5.80 5.18
N TYR A 100 12.56 -5.61 6.25
CA TYR A 100 11.59 -4.53 6.34
C TYR A 100 12.28 -3.16 6.35
N LEU A 101 11.84 -2.25 5.47
CA LEU A 101 12.37 -0.89 5.36
C LEU A 101 11.35 0.19 5.74
N GLY A 102 10.05 -0.10 5.61
CA GLY A 102 9.01 0.88 5.91
C GLY A 102 7.65 0.51 5.33
N GLU A 103 6.73 1.46 5.34
CA GLU A 103 5.36 1.30 4.87
C GLU A 103 4.97 2.44 3.91
N LEU A 104 4.17 2.11 2.90
CA LEU A 104 3.60 3.03 1.91
C LEU A 104 2.07 2.90 1.97
N THR A 105 1.37 4.01 2.21
CA THR A 105 -0.09 4.00 2.21
C THR A 105 -0.63 4.60 0.91
N LEU A 106 -1.43 3.83 0.18
CA LEU A 106 -2.10 4.26 -1.05
C LEU A 106 -3.61 4.17 -0.85
N ASP A 107 -4.20 5.29 -0.45
CA ASP A 107 -5.62 5.39 -0.11
C ASP A 107 -6.27 6.54 -0.87
N ARG A 108 -7.62 6.57 -0.85
CA ARG A 108 -8.35 7.71 -1.37
C ARG A 108 -7.96 8.96 -0.58
N CYS A 109 -7.75 10.07 -1.29
CA CYS A 109 -7.35 11.33 -0.65
C CYS A 109 -8.40 11.77 0.39
N GLY A 110 -7.98 11.89 1.65
CA GLY A 110 -8.79 12.40 2.76
C GLY A 110 -8.76 13.93 2.91
N TYR A 111 -8.13 14.64 1.97
CA TYR A 111 -7.98 16.11 1.95
C TYR A 111 -7.46 16.70 3.29
N PRO A 112 -6.30 16.25 3.79
CA PRO A 112 -5.79 16.64 5.11
C PRO A 112 -5.50 18.15 5.24
N ASP A 113 -5.26 18.84 4.13
CA ASP A 113 -5.00 20.28 4.11
C ASP A 113 -6.27 21.14 4.23
N VAL A 114 -7.46 20.54 4.08
CA VAL A 114 -8.75 21.25 4.22
C VAL A 114 -9.11 21.36 5.70
N ARG A 115 -8.97 22.57 6.25
CA ARG A 115 -9.22 22.85 7.68
C ARG A 115 -10.69 22.86 8.08
N ASP A 116 -11.58 23.18 7.15
CA ASP A 116 -13.02 23.15 7.39
C ASP A 116 -13.50 21.70 7.34
N TRP A 117 -13.98 21.21 8.48
CA TRP A 117 -14.38 19.82 8.63
C TRP A 117 -15.61 19.45 7.78
N GLN A 118 -16.55 20.38 7.56
CA GLN A 118 -17.76 20.11 6.77
C GLN A 118 -17.41 20.03 5.28
N GLU A 119 -16.53 20.92 4.83
CA GLU A 119 -16.05 20.90 3.46
C GLU A 119 -15.18 19.67 3.20
N ARG A 120 -14.31 19.30 4.15
CA ARG A 120 -13.52 18.06 4.08
C ARG A 120 -14.42 16.83 4.00
N GLU A 121 -15.46 16.75 4.83
CA GLU A 121 -16.42 15.64 4.80
C GLU A 121 -17.16 15.56 3.45
N ARG A 122 -17.63 16.69 2.92
CA ARG A 122 -18.27 16.77 1.60
C ARG A 122 -17.33 16.25 0.51
N LEU A 123 -16.09 16.72 0.49
CA LEU A 123 -15.07 16.30 -0.48
C LEU A 123 -14.74 14.81 -0.35
N CYS A 124 -14.61 14.28 0.86
CA CYS A 124 -14.40 12.84 1.09
C CYS A 124 -15.58 12.00 0.57
N ARG A 125 -16.82 12.44 0.80
CA ARG A 125 -18.03 11.75 0.31
C ARG A 125 -18.09 11.73 -1.21
N GLU A 126 -17.89 12.89 -1.85
CA GLU A 126 -17.79 12.98 -3.30
C GLU A 126 -16.65 12.13 -3.85
N ASN A 127 -15.53 12.05 -3.12
CA ASN A 127 -14.41 11.21 -3.51
C ASN A 127 -14.73 9.72 -3.37
N ALA A 128 -15.53 9.30 -2.38
CA ALA A 128 -15.94 7.91 -2.19
C ALA A 128 -16.86 7.41 -3.32
N GLU A 129 -17.66 8.29 -3.90
CA GLU A 129 -18.58 7.98 -5.01
C GLU A 129 -17.88 7.86 -6.37
N LYS A 130 -16.65 8.37 -6.50
CA LYS A 130 -15.87 8.27 -7.74
C LYS A 130 -15.39 6.85 -7.99
N ARG A 131 -15.40 6.46 -9.26
CA ARG A 131 -14.93 5.15 -9.70
C ARG A 131 -13.39 5.05 -9.67
N PRO A 132 -12.79 3.88 -9.39
CA PRO A 132 -11.34 3.66 -9.29
C PRO A 132 -10.51 4.20 -10.47
N GLU A 133 -11.09 4.21 -11.66
CA GLU A 133 -10.45 4.67 -12.90
C GLU A 133 -10.25 6.20 -12.98
N THR A 134 -10.77 6.97 -12.02
CA THR A 134 -10.66 8.43 -12.04
C THR A 134 -9.22 8.88 -11.72
N PRO A 135 -8.54 9.63 -12.60
CA PRO A 135 -7.19 10.14 -12.31
C PRO A 135 -7.19 11.05 -11.08
N GLY A 136 -6.14 10.96 -10.24
CA GLY A 136 -5.98 11.79 -9.03
C GLY A 136 -6.89 11.40 -7.86
N LEU A 137 -7.54 10.22 -7.93
CA LEU A 137 -8.43 9.72 -6.89
C LEU A 137 -7.72 9.23 -5.63
N PHE A 138 -6.56 8.60 -5.86
CA PHE A 138 -5.69 8.09 -4.82
C PHE A 138 -4.68 9.17 -4.42
N GLY A 139 -4.62 9.46 -3.13
CA GLY A 139 -3.51 10.18 -2.54
C GLY A 139 -2.41 9.18 -2.17
N VAL A 140 -1.15 9.56 -2.39
CA VAL A 140 -0.04 8.85 -1.76
C VAL A 140 0.09 9.40 -0.36
N GLY A 141 -0.34 8.63 0.64
CA GLY A 141 0.05 8.86 2.02
C GLY A 141 1.50 8.42 2.17
N GLU A 142 2.44 9.36 2.02
CA GLU A 142 3.84 9.07 2.30
C GLU A 142 4.04 8.96 3.81
N THR A 143 3.89 7.76 4.35
CA THR A 143 4.41 7.39 5.68
C THR A 143 5.91 7.08 5.57
N ILE A 144 6.67 7.98 4.94
CA ILE A 144 8.12 7.83 4.77
C ILE A 144 8.81 8.61 5.90
N SER A 145 9.02 7.99 7.07
CA SER A 145 9.88 8.61 8.08
C SER A 145 11.38 8.46 7.75
N GLN A 146 11.84 7.49 6.93
CA GLN A 146 13.30 7.24 6.81
C GLN A 146 13.89 6.81 5.45
N LEU A 147 13.22 7.00 4.30
CA LEU A 147 13.85 6.60 3.01
C LEU A 147 14.68 7.71 2.33
N LEU A 148 14.50 8.98 2.68
CA LEU A 148 15.32 10.08 2.13
C LEU A 148 16.71 10.19 2.77
N THR A 149 16.93 9.55 3.92
CA THR A 149 18.25 9.57 4.60
C THR A 149 19.11 8.37 4.20
N MET A 150 18.53 7.21 3.88
CA MET A 150 19.32 6.01 3.51
C MET A 150 19.81 6.00 2.05
N VAL A 151 19.13 6.67 1.11
CA VAL A 151 19.57 6.72 -0.30
C VAL A 151 20.68 7.77 -0.53
N LYS A 152 21.06 8.55 0.51
CA LYS A 152 22.17 9.51 0.44
C LYS A 152 23.47 9.04 1.12
N GLY A 153 23.54 7.81 1.59
CA GLY A 153 24.76 7.30 2.20
C GLY A 153 24.76 5.79 2.39
N SER A 154 25.13 5.06 1.34
CA SER A 154 25.73 3.72 1.39
C SER A 154 26.43 3.46 0.06
#